data_AF-A0A4R7UTD0-F1
#
_entry.id   AF-A0A4R7UTD0-F1
#
_cell.length_a   1.000
_cell.length_b   1.000
_cell.length_c   1.000
_cell.angle_alpha   90.00
_cell.angle_beta   90.00
_cell.angle_gamma   90.00
#
_symmetry.space_group_name_H-M   'P 1'
#
loop_
_entity.id
_entity.type
_entity.pdbx_description
1 polymer ?
#
loop_
_entity_poly.entity_id
_entity_poly.type
_entity_poly.pdbx_seq_one_letter_code
_entity_poly.pdbx_strand_id
1 'polypeptide(L)'
;MTGIKLDPTWLGGYAKLSADSAAALAEGVRTMNVDPLTEESFGSLGDQLGTPDAYGKAARLLRGQLARAVEALTATADGLTKVTEVYVDADETSVRTINREQR
;
A
#
# COMPACT_ATOMS: atom_id res chain seq x y z
N MET A 1 6.92 -13.76 31.46
CA MET A 1 7.06 -13.45 30.03
C MET A 1 6.97 -11.94 29.89
N THR A 2 8.01 -11.27 29.40
CA THR A 2 7.95 -9.84 29.08
C THR A 2 7.07 -9.69 27.85
N GLY A 3 5.75 -9.53 28.09
CA GLY A 3 4.78 -9.32 27.03
C GLY A 3 5.15 -8.07 26.24
N ILE A 4 5.25 -8.22 24.93
CA ILE A 4 5.33 -7.08 24.02
C ILE A 4 4.06 -6.27 24.25
N LYS A 5 4.19 -5.05 24.82
CA LYS A 5 3.07 -4.11 24.91
C LYS A 5 2.81 -3.59 23.50
N LEU A 6 1.81 -4.16 22.84
CA LEU A 6 1.34 -3.71 21.55
C LEU A 6 0.32 -2.58 21.76
N ASP A 7 0.46 -1.47 21.04
CA ASP A 7 -0.57 -0.43 20.99
C ASP A 7 -1.46 -0.67 19.75
N PRO A 8 -2.66 -1.25 19.91
CA PRO A 8 -3.54 -1.57 18.79
C PRO A 8 -4.09 -0.31 18.11
N THR A 9 -4.17 0.82 18.80
CA THR A 9 -4.61 2.10 18.20
C THR A 9 -3.54 2.62 17.25
N TRP A 10 -2.28 2.56 17.68
CA TRP A 10 -1.14 2.95 16.86
C TRP A 10 -0.98 2.04 15.63
N LEU A 11 -1.09 0.71 15.81
CA LEU A 11 -1.04 -0.25 14.69
C LEU A 11 -2.17 -0.05 13.69
N GLY A 12 -3.40 0.14 14.17
CA GLY A 12 -4.55 0.43 13.31
C GLY A 12 -4.37 1.72 12.51
N GLY A 13 -3.76 2.75 13.11
CA GLY A 13 -3.38 3.98 12.41
C GLY A 13 -2.40 3.74 11.26
N TYR A 14 -1.38 2.91 11.47
CA TYR A 14 -0.41 2.56 10.42
C TYR A 14 -1.00 1.68 9.32
N ALA A 15 -1.89 0.74 9.68
CA ALA A 15 -2.63 -0.05 8.71
C ALA A 15 -3.46 0.84 7.79
N LYS A 16 -4.19 1.79 8.39
CA LYS A 16 -4.97 2.79 7.64
C LYS A 16 -4.09 3.67 6.75
N LEU A 17 -2.99 4.19 7.27
CA LEU A 17 -2.06 5.01 6.49
C LEU A 17 -1.50 4.24 5.28
N SER A 18 -1.15 2.98 5.47
CA SER A 18 -0.63 2.11 4.40
C SER A 18 -1.69 1.86 3.33
N ALA A 19 -2.94 1.61 3.73
CA ALA A 19 -4.06 1.44 2.81
C ALA A 19 -4.38 2.73 2.02
N ASP A 20 -4.44 3.88 2.71
CA ASP A 20 -4.70 5.18 2.07
C ASP A 20 -3.57 5.53 1.07
N SER A 21 -2.32 5.22 1.42
CA SER A 21 -1.16 5.41 0.52
C SER A 21 -1.21 4.49 -0.70
N ALA A 22 -1.60 3.22 -0.51
CA ALA A 22 -1.79 2.27 -1.62
C ALA A 22 -2.88 2.75 -2.58
N ALA A 23 -4.01 3.25 -2.05
CA ALA A 23 -5.10 3.80 -2.85
C ALA A 23 -4.69 5.03 -3.65
N ALA A 24 -3.95 5.96 -3.04
CA ALA A 24 -3.45 7.15 -3.72
C ALA A 24 -2.47 6.80 -4.86
N LEU A 25 -1.56 5.84 -4.63
CA LEU A 25 -0.63 5.36 -5.66
C LEU A 25 -1.38 4.64 -6.80
N ALA A 26 -2.39 3.84 -6.48
CA ALA A 26 -3.22 3.16 -7.48
C ALA A 26 -4.01 4.15 -8.35
N GLU A 27 -4.50 5.24 -7.77
CA GLU A 27 -5.11 6.34 -8.52
C GLU A 27 -4.11 6.99 -9.47
N GLY A 28 -2.91 7.33 -8.98
CA GLY A 28 -1.86 7.92 -9.82
C GLY A 28 -1.49 7.04 -11.01
N VAL A 29 -1.38 5.72 -10.81
CA VAL A 29 -1.16 4.74 -11.89
C VAL A 29 -2.32 4.75 -12.89
N ARG A 30 -3.58 4.81 -12.42
CA ARG A 30 -4.75 4.90 -13.29
C ARG A 30 -4.72 6.18 -14.11
N THR A 31 -4.49 7.33 -13.49
CA THR A 31 -4.39 8.62 -14.20
C THR A 31 -3.32 8.59 -15.29
N MET A 32 -2.13 8.03 -14.99
CA MET A 32 -1.05 7.90 -15.97
C MET A 32 -1.38 7.02 -17.17
N ASN A 33 -2.38 6.13 -17.05
CA ASN A 33 -2.80 5.25 -18.14
C ASN A 33 -3.95 5.84 -18.99
N VAL A 34 -4.59 6.94 -18.56
CA VAL A 34 -5.73 7.55 -19.27
C VAL A 34 -5.28 8.23 -20.57
N ASP A 35 -4.15 8.92 -20.55
CA ASP A 35 -3.63 9.66 -21.71
C ASP A 35 -2.12 9.46 -21.86
N PRO A 36 -1.69 8.31 -22.39
CA PRO A 36 -0.28 8.03 -22.60
C PRO A 36 0.26 8.86 -23.78
N LEU A 37 1.42 9.51 -23.59
CA LEU A 37 2.13 10.15 -24.71
C LEU A 37 2.45 9.10 -25.79
N THR A 38 2.02 9.38 -27.02
CA THR A 38 2.28 8.57 -28.21
C THR A 38 3.54 9.05 -28.93
N GLU A 39 4.02 8.28 -29.91
CA GLU A 39 5.15 8.69 -30.77
C GLU A 39 4.92 10.06 -31.42
N GLU A 40 3.68 10.34 -31.83
CA GLU A 40 3.28 11.64 -32.41
C GLU A 40 3.44 12.80 -31.42
N SER A 41 3.39 12.52 -30.11
CA SER A 41 3.57 13.54 -29.07
C SER A 41 4.99 14.11 -29.02
N PHE A 42 5.98 13.41 -29.59
CA PHE A 42 7.38 13.83 -29.61
C PHE A 42 7.82 14.43 -30.95
N GLY A 43 6.98 14.36 -31.98
CA GLY A 43 7.27 14.86 -33.32
C GLY A 43 8.42 14.15 -34.03
N SER A 44 8.71 14.57 -35.27
CA SER A 44 9.70 13.92 -36.14
C SER A 44 11.14 14.00 -35.63
N LEU A 45 11.49 15.09 -34.94
CA LEU A 45 12.82 15.23 -34.31
C LEU A 45 12.95 14.28 -33.10
N GLY A 46 11.91 14.16 -32.29
CA GLY A 46 11.90 13.24 -31.16
C GLY A 46 12.03 11.79 -31.60
N ASP A 47 11.37 11.42 -32.70
CA ASP A 47 11.46 10.10 -33.34
C ASP A 47 12.88 9.78 -33.82
N GLN A 48 13.53 10.70 -34.55
CA GLN A 48 14.92 10.53 -34.99
C GLN A 48 15.91 10.36 -33.83
N LEU A 49 15.62 10.97 -32.68
CA LEU A 49 16.44 10.87 -31.47
C LEU A 49 16.09 9.65 -30.59
N GLY A 50 15.08 8.84 -30.96
CA GLY A 50 14.62 7.70 -30.16
C GLY A 50 13.96 8.09 -28.84
N THR A 51 13.44 9.32 -28.74
CA THR A 51 12.82 9.87 -27.52
C THR A 51 11.55 9.10 -27.12
N PRO A 52 10.64 8.74 -28.05
CA PRO A 52 9.46 7.93 -27.72
C PRO A 52 9.82 6.59 -27.06
N ASP A 53 10.84 5.91 -27.57
CA ASP A 53 11.31 4.63 -27.05
C ASP A 53 11.90 4.75 -25.65
N ALA A 54 12.75 5.77 -25.44
CA ALA A 54 13.35 6.04 -24.14
C ALA A 54 12.28 6.39 -23.10
N TYR A 55 11.33 7.25 -23.46
CA TYR A 55 10.20 7.61 -22.62
C TYR A 55 9.32 6.39 -22.32
N GLY A 56 8.96 5.59 -23.33
CA GLY A 56 8.15 4.39 -23.17
C GLY A 56 8.79 3.38 -22.23
N LYS A 57 10.12 3.19 -22.30
CA LYS A 57 10.87 2.34 -21.36
C LYS A 57 10.79 2.88 -19.93
N ALA A 58 11.05 4.17 -19.73
CA ALA A 58 10.98 4.81 -18.42
C ALA A 58 9.57 4.74 -17.81
N ALA A 59 8.53 5.03 -18.61
CA ALA A 59 7.13 4.97 -18.20
C ALA A 59 6.69 3.54 -17.84
N ARG A 60 7.15 2.52 -18.58
CA ARG A 60 6.91 1.11 -18.22
C ARG A 60 7.61 0.73 -16.91
N LEU A 61 8.87 1.13 -16.73
CA LEU A 61 9.61 0.87 -15.50
C LEU A 61 8.92 1.51 -14.29
N LEU A 62 8.55 2.79 -14.39
CA LEU A 62 7.87 3.52 -13.34
C LEU A 62 6.54 2.86 -12.97
N ARG A 63 5.71 2.50 -13.96
CA ARG A 63 4.45 1.78 -13.72
C ARG A 63 4.66 0.44 -12.99
N GLY A 64 5.67 -0.33 -13.37
CA GLY A 64 6.00 -1.59 -12.70
C GLY A 64 6.50 -1.42 -11.27
N GLN A 65 7.20 -0.33 -10.95
CA GLN A 65 7.59 0.00 -9.57
C GLN A 65 6.39 0.41 -8.73
N LEU A 66 5.51 1.26 -9.28
CA LEU A 66 4.30 1.72 -8.60
C LEU A 66 3.34 0.56 -8.29
N ALA A 67 3.14 -0.36 -9.23
CA ALA A 67 2.30 -1.55 -9.02
C ALA A 67 2.81 -2.39 -7.83
N ARG A 68 4.11 -2.67 -7.79
CA ARG A 68 4.72 -3.41 -6.67
C ARG A 68 4.64 -2.66 -5.34
N ALA A 69 4.75 -1.33 -5.36
CA ALA A 69 4.59 -0.51 -4.16
C ALA A 69 3.16 -0.60 -3.61
N VAL A 70 2.14 -0.56 -4.49
CA VAL A 70 0.74 -0.75 -4.10
C VAL A 70 0.54 -2.12 -3.45
N GLU A 71 1.02 -3.19 -4.09
CA GLU A 71 0.93 -4.56 -3.55
C GLU A 71 1.57 -4.68 -2.16
N ALA A 72 2.77 -4.13 -1.98
CA ALA A 72 3.50 -4.18 -0.71
C ALA A 72 2.77 -3.40 0.40
N LEU A 73 2.23 -2.22 0.09
CA LEU A 73 1.50 -1.40 1.05
C LEU A 73 0.17 -2.04 1.45
N THR A 74 -0.55 -2.65 0.49
CA THR A 74 -1.77 -3.42 0.78
C THR A 74 -1.47 -4.63 1.65
N ALA A 75 -0.44 -5.42 1.32
CA ALA A 75 -0.05 -6.56 2.15
C ALA A 75 0.36 -6.15 3.57
N THR A 76 1.01 -4.99 3.70
CA THR A 76 1.37 -4.41 5.00
C THR A 76 0.13 -4.01 5.79
N ALA A 77 -0.84 -3.33 5.15
CA ALA A 77 -2.10 -2.94 5.77
C ALA A 77 -2.88 -4.17 6.26
N ASP A 78 -2.98 -5.22 5.44
CA ASP A 78 -3.64 -6.47 5.78
C ASP A 78 -2.95 -7.19 6.96
N GLY A 79 -1.62 -7.24 6.94
CA GLY A 79 -0.83 -7.84 8.02
C GLY A 79 -1.01 -7.10 9.34
N LEU A 80 -0.94 -5.77 9.33
CA LEU A 80 -1.14 -4.94 10.53
C LEU A 80 -2.57 -5.04 11.06
N THR A 81 -3.56 -5.13 10.17
CA THR A 81 -4.97 -5.31 10.56
C THR A 81 -5.17 -6.65 11.26
N LYS A 82 -4.68 -7.76 10.68
CA LYS A 82 -4.77 -9.10 11.29
C LYS A 82 -4.08 -9.18 12.64
N VAL A 83 -2.91 -8.57 12.78
CA VAL A 83 -2.22 -8.53 14.09
C VAL A 83 -3.04 -7.75 15.11
N THR A 84 -3.64 -6.63 14.70
CA THR A 84 -4.49 -5.83 15.58
C THR A 84 -5.72 -6.62 16.05
N GLU A 85 -6.40 -7.33 15.14
CA GLU A 85 -7.55 -8.18 15.47
C GLU A 85 -7.20 -9.27 16.49
N VAL A 86 -6.10 -10.00 16.27
CA VAL A 86 -5.65 -11.08 17.17
C VAL A 86 -5.37 -10.56 18.58
N TYR A 87 -4.75 -9.39 18.73
CA TYR A 87 -4.44 -8.83 20.04
C TYR A 87 -5.68 -8.24 20.74
N VAL A 88 -6.60 -7.62 20.01
CA VAL A 88 -7.88 -7.14 20.56
C VAL A 88 -8.72 -8.31 21.09
N ASP A 89 -8.84 -9.39 20.32
CA ASP A 89 -9.58 -10.59 20.72
C ASP A 89 -8.95 -11.29 21.93
N ALA A 90 -7.61 -11.33 22.01
CA ALA A 90 -6.88 -11.90 23.13
C ALA A 90 -7.06 -11.09 24.43
N ASP A 91 -7.07 -9.76 24.33
CA ASP A 91 -7.32 -8.86 25.46
C ASP A 91 -8.78 -8.97 25.93
N GLU A 92 -9.76 -8.97 25.01
CA GLU A 92 -11.18 -9.16 25.38
C GLU A 92 -11.42 -10.50 26.07
N THR A 93 -10.79 -11.57 25.58
CA THR A 93 -10.92 -12.92 26.16
C THR A 93 -10.31 -12.98 27.55
N SER A 94 -9.16 -12.34 27.76
CA SER A 94 -8.52 -12.25 29.08
C SER A 94 -9.38 -11.47 30.08
N VAL A 95 -9.95 -10.34 29.66
CA VAL A 95 -10.87 -9.52 30.50
C VAL A 95 -12.13 -10.31 30.88
N ARG A 96 -12.72 -11.05 29.94
CA ARG A 96 -13.90 -11.89 30.21
C ARG A 96 -13.59 -13.03 31.18
N THR A 97 -12.39 -13.60 31.12
CA THR A 97 -11.96 -14.70 32.01
C THR A 97 -11.76 -14.20 33.44
N ILE A 98 -11.08 -13.06 33.61
CA ILE A 98 -10.87 -12.42 34.94
C ILE A 98 -12.22 -12.06 35.59
N ASN A 99 -13.14 -11.46 34.83
CA ASN A 99 -14.48 -11.11 35.34
C ASN A 99 -15.32 -12.33 35.74
N ARG A 100 -15.03 -13.51 35.17
CA ARG A 100 -15.74 -14.76 35.48
C ARG A 100 -15.15 -15.46 36.71
N GLU A 101 -13.86 -15.29 36.99
CA GLU A 101 -13.19 -15.84 38.17
C GLU A 101 -13.39 -14.99 39.45
N GLN A 102 -13.75 -13.71 39.32
CA GLN A 102 -14.06 -12.82 40.44
C GLN A 102 -15.54 -12.85 40.89
N ARG A 103 -16.32 -13.82 40.41
CA ARG A 103 -17.76 -13.94 40.68
C ARG A 103 -18.09 -15.31 41.25
#